data_AF-A0A9X1VPU0-F1
#
_entry.id   AF-A0A9X1VPU0-F1
#
_cell.length_a   1.000
_cell.length_b   1.000
_cell.length_c   1.000
_cell.angle_alpha   90.00
_cell.angle_beta   90.00
_cell.angle_gamma   90.00
#
_symmetry.space_group_name_H-M   'P 1'
#
loop_
_entity.id
_entity.type
_entity.pdbx_description
1 polymer ?
#
loop_
_entity_poly.entity_id
_entity_poly.type
_entity_poly.pdbx_seq_one_letter_code
_entity_poly.pdbx_strand_id
1 'polypeptide(L)'
;MKYLDIMEEGGYPFDDISIAYLQKMHDDRDSFIYSVFGDLKIVAGVVLDIITNTYSDGLISANGKLYHFVGGEPSAKISKQTIETKRQYEDGNEKKAFINEFYEFGESGTDVIDFSELKRWYQNQPILKEIKEVAGTVTNQSLEGTGWYVADGQNETDDLRSLFIVGFDKRDPDYNVIGKTGGEKKHTLTIQELPAHSHKAKSDGGSTDVNGTSFREESQTTGELETEKTGENTPHENRPPYYVAIRIQFIGL
;
A
#
# COMPACT_ATOMS: atom_id res chain seq x y z
N MET A 1 -7.67 27.24 -20.80
CA MET A 1 -8.10 27.78 -19.50
C MET A 1 -9.19 28.80 -19.78
N LYS A 2 -10.36 28.67 -19.15
CA LYS A 2 -11.40 29.70 -19.18
C LYS A 2 -11.11 30.70 -18.07
N TYR A 3 -11.17 32.00 -18.35
CA TYR A 3 -11.01 33.05 -17.35
C TYR A 3 -11.78 34.29 -17.80
N LEU A 4 -12.18 35.10 -16.84
CA LEU A 4 -12.89 36.35 -17.08
C LEU A 4 -11.85 37.48 -17.10
N ASP A 5 -11.83 38.24 -18.19
CA ASP A 5 -10.97 39.42 -18.33
C ASP A 5 -11.84 40.66 -18.21
N ILE A 6 -11.85 41.27 -17.01
CA ILE A 6 -12.86 42.26 -16.62
C ILE A 6 -12.29 43.57 -16.08
N MET A 7 -10.96 43.66 -15.95
CA MET A 7 -10.29 44.83 -15.40
C MET A 7 -9.89 45.81 -16.51
N GLU A 8 -10.86 46.14 -17.36
CA GLU A 8 -10.69 47.01 -18.53
C GLU A 8 -11.26 48.41 -18.28
N GLU A 9 -10.68 49.42 -18.94
CA GLU A 9 -11.22 50.78 -18.91
C GLU A 9 -12.66 50.80 -19.46
N GLY A 10 -13.60 51.36 -18.70
CA GLY A 10 -15.02 51.39 -19.03
C GLY A 10 -15.92 50.48 -18.19
N GLY A 11 -15.32 49.53 -17.45
CA GLY A 11 -16.04 48.62 -16.54
C GLY A 11 -16.74 47.47 -17.26
N TYR A 12 -16.72 46.29 -16.65
CA TYR A 12 -17.38 45.10 -17.20
C TYR A 12 -18.85 45.01 -16.73
N PRO A 13 -19.82 44.81 -17.65
CA PRO A 13 -21.22 44.66 -17.28
C PRO A 13 -21.44 43.30 -16.58
N PHE A 14 -21.88 43.33 -15.32
CA PHE A 14 -22.21 42.11 -14.58
C PHE A 14 -23.67 41.72 -14.85
N ASP A 15 -23.86 40.86 -15.84
CA ASP A 15 -25.17 40.41 -16.33
C ASP A 15 -25.36 38.89 -16.20
N ASP A 16 -26.54 38.41 -16.62
CA ASP A 16 -26.89 36.99 -16.58
C ASP A 16 -25.93 36.11 -17.41
N ILE A 17 -25.37 36.65 -18.50
CA ILE A 17 -24.41 35.94 -19.36
C ILE A 17 -23.09 35.71 -18.61
N SER A 18 -22.64 36.74 -17.91
CA SER A 18 -21.43 36.72 -17.07
C SER A 18 -21.57 35.72 -15.92
N ILE A 19 -22.72 35.72 -15.26
CA ILE A 19 -23.03 34.77 -14.19
C ILE A 19 -23.14 33.34 -14.73
N ALA A 20 -23.79 33.14 -15.88
CA ALA A 20 -23.88 31.83 -16.53
C ALA A 20 -22.49 31.30 -16.93
N TYR A 21 -21.58 32.17 -17.37
CA TYR A 21 -20.20 31.79 -17.65
C TYR A 21 -19.48 31.29 -16.39
N LEU A 22 -19.63 32.00 -15.26
CA LEU A 22 -19.04 31.58 -13.97
C LEU A 22 -19.62 30.25 -13.47
N GLN A 23 -20.94 30.07 -13.56
CA GLN A 23 -21.59 28.79 -13.23
C GLN A 23 -21.04 27.65 -14.08
N LYS A 24 -20.93 27.86 -15.40
CA LYS A 24 -20.35 26.85 -16.30
C LYS A 24 -18.89 26.52 -15.97
N MET A 25 -18.09 27.50 -15.54
CA MET A 25 -16.71 27.24 -15.12
C MET A 25 -16.65 26.30 -13.91
N HIS A 26 -17.56 26.46 -12.96
CA HIS A 26 -17.68 25.56 -11.80
C HIS A 26 -18.16 24.17 -12.23
N ASP A 27 -19.23 24.08 -13.04
CA ASP A 27 -19.76 22.81 -13.55
C ASP A 27 -18.71 22.02 -14.36
N ASP A 28 -17.96 22.70 -15.23
CA ASP A 28 -16.89 22.08 -16.04
C ASP A 28 -15.77 21.53 -15.13
N ARG A 29 -15.43 22.24 -14.04
CA ARG A 29 -14.44 21.78 -13.06
C ARG A 29 -14.96 20.58 -12.26
N ASP A 30 -16.19 20.63 -11.77
CA ASP A 30 -16.77 19.54 -10.99
C ASP A 30 -16.93 18.29 -11.85
N SER A 31 -17.29 18.44 -13.13
CA SER A 31 -17.34 17.34 -14.12
C SER A 31 -15.97 16.72 -14.36
N PHE A 32 -14.91 17.55 -14.47
CA PHE A 32 -13.55 17.03 -14.58
C PHE A 32 -13.14 16.26 -13.34
N ILE A 33 -13.38 16.81 -12.15
CA ILE A 33 -13.03 16.16 -10.89
C ILE A 33 -13.82 14.85 -10.72
N TYR A 34 -15.09 14.83 -11.09
CA TYR A 34 -15.90 13.62 -11.15
C TYR A 34 -15.28 12.56 -12.08
N SER A 35 -14.77 12.95 -13.25
CA SER A 35 -14.12 12.01 -14.18
C SER A 35 -12.86 11.35 -13.61
N VAL A 36 -12.22 11.97 -12.61
CA VAL A 36 -11.07 11.41 -11.90
C VAL A 36 -11.52 10.40 -10.84
N PHE A 37 -12.50 10.76 -10.01
CA PHE A 37 -12.93 9.93 -8.89
C PHE A 37 -13.88 8.79 -9.28
N GLY A 38 -14.66 8.98 -10.35
CA GLY A 38 -15.75 8.10 -10.73
C GLY A 38 -16.96 8.22 -9.81
N ASP A 39 -17.97 7.39 -10.06
CA ASP A 39 -19.25 7.48 -9.37
C ASP A 39 -19.24 6.82 -7.98
N LEU A 40 -20.12 7.30 -7.11
CA LEU A 40 -20.35 6.77 -5.76
C LEU A 40 -19.07 6.68 -4.93
N LYS A 41 -18.35 7.80 -4.81
CA LYS A 41 -17.16 7.90 -3.97
C LYS A 41 -17.30 8.91 -2.85
N ILE A 42 -16.71 8.59 -1.70
CA ILE A 42 -16.38 9.59 -0.68
C ILE A 42 -15.01 10.16 -1.06
N VAL A 43 -14.99 11.43 -1.45
CA VAL A 43 -13.81 12.17 -1.91
C VAL A 43 -13.05 12.77 -0.73
N ALA A 44 -13.77 13.33 0.24
CA ALA A 44 -13.20 13.92 1.46
C ALA A 44 -14.21 13.86 2.62
N GLY A 45 -13.73 13.87 3.86
CA GLY A 45 -14.60 13.90 5.05
C GLY A 45 -15.43 12.62 5.23
N VAL A 46 -16.68 12.78 5.70
CA VAL A 46 -17.60 11.68 6.01
C VAL A 46 -16.95 10.69 6.98
N VAL A 47 -16.36 11.18 8.07
CA VAL A 47 -15.63 10.36 9.06
C VAL A 47 -16.52 10.17 10.28
N LEU A 48 -16.67 8.92 10.75
CA LEU A 48 -17.40 8.61 11.96
C LEU A 48 -16.58 9.03 13.18
N ASP A 49 -17.14 9.91 14.00
CA ASP A 49 -16.68 10.14 15.36
C ASP A 49 -17.27 9.05 16.27
N ILE A 50 -16.41 8.18 16.79
CA ILE A 50 -16.79 7.03 17.62
C ILE A 50 -17.32 7.42 19.01
N ILE A 51 -17.08 8.66 19.45
CA ILE A 51 -17.54 9.15 20.76
C ILE A 51 -18.96 9.68 20.62
N THR A 52 -19.19 10.52 19.61
CA THR A 52 -20.51 11.15 19.37
C THR A 52 -21.44 10.28 18.53
N ASN A 53 -20.91 9.24 17.88
CA ASN A 53 -21.62 8.41 16.91
C ASN A 53 -22.19 9.21 15.73
N THR A 54 -21.50 10.28 15.31
CA THR A 54 -21.92 11.09 14.17
C THR A 54 -20.87 11.09 13.08
N TYR A 55 -21.30 11.16 11.83
CA TYR A 55 -20.38 11.42 10.73
C TYR A 55 -20.14 12.91 10.57
N SER A 56 -18.91 13.28 10.24
CA SER A 56 -18.58 14.64 9.81
C SER A 56 -19.17 14.98 8.44
N ASP A 57 -19.23 16.26 8.13
CA ASP A 57 -19.42 16.75 6.76
C ASP A 57 -18.31 16.22 5.82
N GLY A 58 -18.56 16.29 4.52
CA GLY A 58 -17.63 15.83 3.52
C GLY A 58 -18.01 16.18 2.09
N LEU A 59 -17.35 15.50 1.16
CA LEU A 59 -17.57 15.63 -0.27
C LEU A 59 -17.71 14.25 -0.88
N ILE A 60 -18.78 14.06 -1.66
CA ILE A 60 -19.05 12.80 -2.36
C ILE A 60 -19.18 13.03 -3.87
N SER A 61 -18.90 12.00 -4.67
CA SER A 61 -19.23 11.97 -6.08
C SER A 61 -20.43 11.06 -6.32
N ALA A 62 -21.45 11.59 -7.01
CA ALA A 62 -22.66 10.86 -7.39
C ALA A 62 -23.25 11.46 -8.67
N ASN A 63 -23.82 10.64 -9.55
CA ASN A 63 -24.59 11.07 -10.72
C ASN A 63 -23.90 12.13 -11.60
N GLY A 64 -22.61 11.98 -11.86
CA GLY A 64 -21.87 12.88 -12.74
C GLY A 64 -21.34 14.16 -12.09
N LYS A 65 -21.59 14.37 -10.79
CA LYS A 65 -21.18 15.60 -10.08
C LYS A 65 -20.60 15.32 -8.70
N LEU A 66 -19.97 16.35 -8.15
CA LEU A 66 -19.60 16.40 -6.74
C LEU A 66 -20.71 17.07 -5.94
N TYR A 67 -20.97 16.53 -4.76
CA TYR A 67 -21.94 17.05 -3.82
C TYR A 67 -21.31 17.20 -2.44
N HIS A 68 -21.67 18.28 -1.76
CA HIS A 68 -21.44 18.37 -0.32
C HIS A 68 -22.26 17.27 0.36
N PHE A 69 -21.63 16.60 1.32
CA PHE A 69 -22.30 15.68 2.22
C PHE A 69 -22.41 16.33 3.58
N VAL A 70 -23.63 16.49 4.07
CA VAL A 70 -23.90 16.96 5.43
C VAL A 70 -23.93 15.75 6.35
N GLY A 71 -23.04 15.77 7.33
CA GLY A 71 -22.89 14.72 8.32
C GLY A 71 -24.05 14.67 9.32
N GLY A 72 -23.96 13.73 10.26
CA GLY A 72 -24.99 13.54 11.28
C GLY A 72 -25.09 12.10 11.76
N GLU A 73 -26.22 11.79 12.40
CA GLU A 73 -26.51 10.45 12.89
C GLU A 73 -26.54 9.43 11.73
N PRO A 74 -25.92 8.24 11.89
CA PRO A 74 -25.86 7.22 10.85
C PRO A 74 -27.26 6.75 10.41
N SER A 75 -27.42 6.59 9.10
CA SER A 75 -28.54 5.88 8.49
C SER A 75 -28.02 4.89 7.44
N ALA A 76 -28.82 3.87 7.12
CA ALA A 76 -28.49 2.92 6.07
C ALA A 76 -28.43 3.58 4.68
N LYS A 77 -29.15 4.70 4.50
CA LYS A 77 -29.27 5.41 3.24
C LYS A 77 -28.97 6.88 3.37
N ILE A 78 -28.57 7.46 2.26
CA ILE A 78 -28.45 8.89 2.05
C ILE A 78 -29.41 9.32 0.95
N SER A 79 -29.82 10.58 0.96
CA SER A 79 -30.65 11.14 -0.11
C SER A 79 -30.24 12.57 -0.39
N LYS A 80 -30.42 12.96 -1.65
CA LYS A 80 -30.18 14.32 -2.12
C LYS A 80 -31.29 15.25 -1.67
N GLN A 81 -30.93 16.23 -0.88
CA GLN A 81 -31.77 17.36 -0.51
C GLN A 81 -31.59 18.51 -1.49
N THR A 82 -32.67 19.23 -1.74
CA THR A 82 -32.66 20.45 -2.57
C THR A 82 -33.36 21.56 -1.81
N ILE A 83 -32.60 22.59 -1.44
CA ILE A 83 -33.14 23.80 -0.79
C ILE A 83 -33.17 24.92 -1.83
N GLU A 84 -34.36 25.47 -2.07
CA GLU A 84 -34.55 26.59 -3.00
C GLU A 84 -34.89 27.87 -2.23
N THR A 85 -34.02 28.87 -2.33
CA THR A 85 -34.25 30.20 -1.78
C THR A 85 -34.77 31.12 -2.86
N LYS A 86 -35.95 31.70 -2.65
CA LYS A 86 -36.54 32.70 -3.55
C LYS A 86 -36.05 34.10 -3.18
N ARG A 87 -35.96 34.97 -4.19
CA ARG A 87 -35.81 36.42 -3.99
C ARG A 87 -36.83 37.15 -4.86
N GLN A 88 -37.18 38.35 -4.42
CA GLN A 88 -37.95 39.28 -5.23
C GLN A 88 -37.05 39.87 -6.32
N TYR A 89 -37.51 39.79 -7.57
CA TYR A 89 -36.85 40.35 -8.74
C TYR A 89 -37.35 41.78 -8.99
N GLU A 90 -36.69 42.51 -9.89
CA GLU A 90 -37.04 43.90 -10.21
C GLU A 90 -38.47 44.06 -10.77
N ASP A 91 -39.07 42.98 -11.28
CA ASP A 91 -40.47 42.92 -11.71
C ASP A 91 -41.47 42.73 -10.55
N GLY A 92 -40.98 42.72 -9.31
CA GLY A 92 -41.78 42.53 -8.10
C GLY A 92 -42.16 41.08 -7.80
N ASN A 93 -41.85 40.12 -8.70
CA ASN A 93 -42.16 38.71 -8.51
C ASN A 93 -41.06 37.97 -7.74
N GLU A 94 -41.45 37.02 -6.90
CA GLU A 94 -40.48 36.10 -6.30
C GLU A 94 -40.13 34.96 -7.26
N LYS A 95 -38.84 34.81 -7.57
CA LYS A 95 -38.31 33.71 -8.39
C LYS A 95 -37.19 33.00 -7.64
N LYS A 96 -36.89 31.76 -8.06
CA LYS A 96 -35.78 30.97 -7.49
C LYS A 96 -34.47 31.70 -7.74
N ALA A 97 -33.73 31.97 -6.67
CA ALA A 97 -32.46 32.70 -6.74
C ALA A 97 -31.26 31.82 -6.40
N PHE A 98 -31.40 30.94 -5.41
CA PHE A 98 -30.36 29.98 -5.03
C PHE A 98 -30.94 28.59 -4.91
N ILE A 99 -30.24 27.61 -5.45
CA ILE A 99 -30.55 26.19 -5.33
C ILE A 99 -29.33 25.55 -4.68
N ASN A 100 -29.51 24.97 -3.49
CA ASN A 100 -28.48 24.23 -2.80
C ASN A 100 -28.83 22.73 -2.82
N GLU A 101 -28.02 21.94 -3.50
CA GLU A 101 -28.14 20.49 -3.54
C GLU A 101 -27.01 19.84 -2.76
N PHE A 102 -27.36 18.95 -1.83
CA PHE A 102 -26.40 18.22 -1.01
C PHE A 102 -26.99 16.86 -0.61
N TYR A 103 -26.15 15.93 -0.17
CA TYR A 103 -26.63 14.67 0.39
C TYR A 103 -26.53 14.71 1.91
N GLU A 104 -27.48 14.07 2.57
CA GLU A 104 -27.45 13.82 4.01
C GLU A 104 -27.99 12.42 4.30
N PHE A 105 -27.82 11.94 5.53
CA PHE A 105 -28.43 10.68 5.96
C PHE A 105 -29.96 10.77 5.99
N GLY A 106 -30.62 9.78 5.40
CA GLY A 106 -32.08 9.69 5.35
C GLY A 106 -32.60 9.34 3.96
N GLU A 107 -33.92 9.19 3.88
CA GLU A 107 -34.66 8.78 2.68
C GLU A 107 -35.72 9.82 2.25
N SER A 108 -35.73 10.98 2.88
CA SER A 108 -36.73 12.04 2.65
C SER A 108 -36.52 12.81 1.35
N GLY A 109 -35.30 12.79 0.82
CA GLY A 109 -34.92 13.51 -0.39
C GLY A 109 -35.19 12.75 -1.69
N THR A 110 -34.52 13.19 -2.74
CA THR A 110 -34.46 12.51 -4.04
C THR A 110 -33.18 11.68 -4.14
N ASP A 111 -33.04 10.85 -5.18
CA ASP A 111 -31.82 10.08 -5.44
C ASP A 111 -31.29 9.35 -4.20
N VAL A 112 -32.09 8.40 -3.73
CA VAL A 112 -31.79 7.64 -2.51
C VAL A 112 -30.74 6.58 -2.84
N ILE A 113 -29.62 6.63 -2.13
CA ILE A 113 -28.47 5.73 -2.33
C ILE A 113 -28.22 4.97 -1.01
N ASP A 114 -27.97 3.67 -1.10
CA ASP A 114 -27.50 2.91 0.06
C ASP A 114 -26.10 3.42 0.46
N PHE A 115 -25.93 3.87 1.71
CA PHE A 115 -24.66 4.44 2.17
C PHE A 115 -23.48 3.47 1.99
N SER A 116 -23.76 2.17 2.02
CA SER A 116 -22.77 1.11 1.77
C SER A 116 -22.21 1.07 0.33
N GLU A 117 -22.91 1.67 -0.64
CA GLU A 117 -22.45 1.77 -2.03
C GLU A 117 -21.36 2.84 -2.19
N LEU A 118 -21.40 3.90 -1.37
CA LEU A 118 -20.33 4.89 -1.32
C LEU A 118 -19.03 4.24 -0.85
N LYS A 119 -18.01 4.27 -1.71
CA LYS A 119 -16.66 3.81 -1.36
C LYS A 119 -15.74 5.01 -1.20
N ARG A 120 -14.90 5.04 -0.16
CA ARG A 120 -13.83 6.04 -0.11
C ARG A 120 -12.99 5.90 -1.38
N TRP A 121 -12.76 7.02 -2.08
CA TRP A 121 -11.93 7.08 -3.28
C TRP A 121 -10.52 6.52 -3.03
N TYR A 122 -10.07 6.53 -1.78
CA TYR A 122 -8.96 5.71 -1.33
C TYR A 122 -9.29 4.20 -1.45
N GLN A 123 -9.45 3.65 -2.66
CA GLN A 123 -9.42 2.20 -2.87
C GLN A 123 -8.03 1.58 -2.57
N ASN A 124 -7.09 2.41 -2.11
CA ASN A 124 -5.90 2.02 -1.35
C ASN A 124 -6.01 2.44 0.13
N GLN A 125 -7.19 2.38 0.75
CA GLN A 125 -7.25 2.33 2.21
C GLN A 125 -6.47 1.08 2.56
N PRO A 126 -5.30 1.23 3.20
CA PRO A 126 -4.43 0.11 3.30
C PRO A 126 -5.13 -0.93 4.16
N ILE A 127 -5.03 -2.20 3.78
CA ILE A 127 -5.58 -3.26 4.62
C ILE A 127 -4.80 -3.20 5.94
N LEU A 128 -5.46 -3.51 7.07
CA LEU A 128 -4.75 -3.66 8.33
C LEU A 128 -3.58 -4.63 8.12
N LYS A 129 -2.38 -4.18 8.48
CA LYS A 129 -1.09 -4.84 8.24
C LYS A 129 -0.62 -4.94 6.79
N GLU A 130 -1.10 -4.10 5.88
CA GLU A 130 -0.53 -3.93 4.54
C GLU A 130 0.93 -3.46 4.62
N ILE A 131 1.80 -4.00 3.77
CA ILE A 131 3.23 -3.70 3.75
C ILE A 131 3.60 -2.99 2.44
N LYS A 132 4.39 -1.91 2.54
CA LYS A 132 5.02 -1.23 1.40
C LYS A 132 6.53 -1.14 1.58
N GLU A 133 7.25 -1.12 0.46
CA GLU A 133 8.69 -0.91 0.42
C GLU A 133 9.01 0.51 -0.01
N VAL A 134 9.89 1.17 0.74
CA VAL A 134 10.31 2.55 0.55
C VAL A 134 11.82 2.57 0.34
N ALA A 135 12.25 3.10 -0.81
CA ALA A 135 13.67 3.21 -1.20
C ALA A 135 14.36 4.48 -0.65
N GLY A 136 13.70 5.22 0.26
CA GLY A 136 14.22 6.41 0.93
C GLY A 136 14.25 6.25 2.45
N THR A 137 14.86 7.21 3.14
CA THR A 137 14.92 7.21 4.61
C THR A 137 13.57 7.64 5.19
N VAL A 138 12.94 6.74 5.95
CA VAL A 138 11.71 7.01 6.72
C VAL A 138 11.89 6.54 8.16
N THR A 139 11.26 7.24 9.10
CA THR A 139 11.22 6.92 10.54
C THR A 139 9.78 6.89 11.03
N ASN A 140 9.50 6.26 12.18
CA ASN A 140 8.17 6.31 12.79
C ASN A 140 7.69 7.75 13.01
N GLN A 141 8.58 8.65 13.46
CA GLN A 141 8.28 10.07 13.62
C GLN A 141 7.83 10.73 12.31
N SER A 142 8.46 10.41 11.18
CA SER A 142 8.08 10.98 9.88
C SER A 142 6.73 10.46 9.34
N LEU A 143 6.19 9.40 9.94
CA LEU A 143 4.96 8.73 9.52
C LEU A 143 3.80 8.92 10.50
N GLU A 144 4.00 9.65 11.60
CA GLU A 144 2.96 9.94 12.60
C GLU A 144 1.70 10.54 11.95
N GLY A 145 0.52 10.05 12.35
CA GLY A 145 -0.77 10.52 11.84
C GLY A 145 -1.16 10.04 10.43
N THR A 146 -0.33 9.21 9.79
CA THR A 146 -0.66 8.60 8.49
C THR A 146 -1.29 7.21 8.61
N GLY A 147 -1.22 6.61 9.80
CA GLY A 147 -1.56 5.22 10.08
C GLY A 147 -0.54 4.20 9.58
N TRP A 148 0.56 4.67 8.96
CA TRP A 148 1.71 3.85 8.59
C TRP A 148 2.83 3.99 9.62
N TYR A 149 3.55 2.90 9.85
CA TYR A 149 4.72 2.85 10.72
C TYR A 149 5.82 2.01 10.07
N VAL A 150 7.07 2.19 10.47
CA VAL A 150 8.16 1.30 10.07
C VAL A 150 7.87 -0.10 10.64
N ALA A 151 8.01 -1.14 9.82
CA ALA A 151 7.77 -2.52 10.22
C ALA A 151 8.96 -3.06 11.05
N ASP A 152 9.10 -2.54 12.27
CA ASP A 152 10.22 -2.79 13.19
C ASP A 152 9.81 -3.44 14.53
N GLY A 153 8.55 -3.85 14.64
CA GLY A 153 8.00 -4.44 15.87
C GLY A 153 7.43 -3.43 16.86
N GLN A 154 7.57 -2.12 16.59
CA GLN A 154 6.92 -1.07 17.37
C GLN A 154 5.57 -0.71 16.76
N ASN A 155 4.74 0.03 17.51
CA ASN A 155 3.44 0.52 17.03
C ASN A 155 2.54 -0.59 16.46
N GLU A 156 2.58 -1.78 17.08
CA GLU A 156 1.83 -2.99 16.66
C GLU A 156 2.20 -3.56 15.28
N THR A 157 3.28 -3.05 14.68
CA THR A 157 3.84 -3.62 13.46
C THR A 157 4.51 -4.96 13.71
N ASP A 158 4.61 -5.77 12.66
CA ASP A 158 5.50 -6.93 12.63
C ASP A 158 6.95 -6.46 12.42
N ASP A 159 7.93 -7.10 13.06
CA ASP A 159 9.35 -6.81 12.79
C ASP A 159 9.82 -7.54 11.52
N LEU A 160 9.81 -6.82 10.39
CA LEU A 160 10.16 -7.35 9.07
C LEU A 160 11.60 -7.01 8.65
N ARG A 161 12.40 -6.44 9.56
CA ARG A 161 13.78 -6.07 9.28
C ARG A 161 14.64 -7.33 9.08
N SER A 162 15.54 -7.28 8.11
CA SER A 162 16.43 -8.41 7.75
C SER A 162 15.73 -9.71 7.30
N LEU A 163 14.41 -9.68 7.03
CA LEU A 163 13.66 -10.83 6.54
C LEU A 163 13.37 -10.73 5.03
N PHE A 164 13.28 -11.88 4.38
CA PHE A 164 12.68 -12.02 3.05
C PHE A 164 11.23 -12.47 3.23
N ILE A 165 10.29 -11.81 2.55
CA ILE A 165 8.88 -12.14 2.64
C ILE A 165 8.59 -13.34 1.72
N VAL A 166 7.94 -14.35 2.29
CA VAL A 166 7.45 -15.53 1.57
C VAL A 166 5.92 -15.57 1.66
N GLY A 167 5.28 -16.05 0.59
CA GLY A 167 3.83 -16.17 0.55
C GLY A 167 3.33 -17.23 1.53
N PHE A 168 2.24 -16.94 2.24
CA PHE A 168 1.54 -17.93 3.04
C PHE A 168 1.05 -19.09 2.18
N ASP A 169 1.36 -20.33 2.59
CA ASP A 169 0.82 -21.55 1.97
C ASP A 169 0.38 -22.52 3.06
N LYS A 170 -0.94 -22.68 3.20
CA LYS A 170 -1.55 -23.59 4.19
C LYS A 170 -1.09 -25.05 4.03
N ARG A 171 -0.63 -25.44 2.83
CA ARG A 171 -0.21 -26.82 2.50
C ARG A 171 1.23 -27.09 2.92
N ASP A 172 2.03 -26.04 3.13
CA ASP A 172 3.45 -26.14 3.44
C ASP A 172 3.69 -25.93 4.95
N PRO A 173 4.22 -26.92 5.69
CA PRO A 173 4.53 -26.79 7.11
C PRO A 173 5.43 -25.60 7.47
N ASP A 174 6.29 -25.15 6.55
CA ASP A 174 7.19 -24.03 6.77
C ASP A 174 6.48 -22.68 6.63
N TYR A 175 5.41 -22.61 5.83
CA TYR A 175 4.71 -21.37 5.46
C TYR A 175 3.22 -21.32 5.82
N ASN A 176 2.72 -22.29 6.58
CA ASN A 176 1.30 -22.43 6.93
C ASN A 176 0.81 -21.61 8.14
N VAL A 177 1.66 -20.76 8.73
CA VAL A 177 1.30 -19.87 9.84
C VAL A 177 1.88 -18.49 9.56
N ILE A 178 1.02 -17.46 9.61
CA ILE A 178 1.43 -16.06 9.45
C ILE A 178 2.43 -15.68 10.55
N GLY A 179 3.53 -15.03 10.17
CA GLY A 179 4.58 -14.60 11.09
C GLY A 179 5.63 -15.67 11.41
N LYS A 180 5.56 -16.88 10.83
CA LYS A 180 6.68 -17.83 10.89
C LYS A 180 7.93 -17.25 10.24
N THR A 181 9.08 -17.48 10.88
CA THR A 181 10.39 -17.05 10.41
C THR A 181 11.33 -18.24 10.26
N GLY A 182 12.36 -18.09 9.42
CA GLY A 182 13.35 -19.12 9.16
C GLY A 182 14.43 -18.64 8.19
N GLY A 183 15.26 -19.57 7.74
CA GLY A 183 16.38 -19.31 6.81
C GLY A 183 17.66 -18.84 7.50
N GLU A 184 18.74 -18.80 6.71
CA GLU A 184 20.08 -18.50 7.20
C GLU A 184 20.76 -17.50 6.25
N LYS A 185 21.41 -16.45 6.79
CA LYS A 185 22.20 -15.51 5.97
C LYS A 185 23.48 -16.15 5.44
N LYS A 186 24.09 -17.03 6.23
CA LYS A 186 25.25 -17.82 5.84
C LYS A 186 25.05 -19.26 6.28
N HIS A 187 25.59 -20.18 5.51
CA HIS A 187 25.45 -21.62 5.76
C HIS A 187 26.83 -22.29 5.76
N THR A 188 27.04 -23.21 6.70
CA THR A 188 28.23 -24.06 6.76
C THR A 188 27.83 -25.46 6.36
N LEU A 189 28.45 -25.98 5.30
CA LEU A 189 28.18 -27.32 4.81
C LEU A 189 28.39 -28.37 5.90
N THR A 190 27.41 -29.25 6.04
CA THR A 190 27.47 -30.43 6.87
C THR A 190 27.98 -31.63 6.07
N ILE A 191 28.41 -32.68 6.76
CA ILE A 191 28.84 -33.94 6.13
C ILE A 191 27.72 -34.53 5.25
N GLN A 192 26.45 -34.34 5.63
CA GLN A 192 25.30 -34.86 4.88
C GLN A 192 25.06 -34.11 3.56
N GLU A 193 25.56 -32.89 3.44
CA GLU A 193 25.46 -32.06 2.24
C GLU A 193 26.66 -32.24 1.29
N LEU A 194 27.69 -32.98 1.72
CA LEU A 194 28.82 -33.32 0.87
C LEU A 194 28.46 -34.48 -0.06
N PRO A 195 28.65 -34.34 -1.38
CA PRO A 195 28.53 -35.47 -2.30
C PRO A 195 29.49 -36.60 -1.95
N ALA A 196 29.04 -37.84 -2.17
CA ALA A 196 29.92 -39.00 -2.09
C ALA A 196 31.08 -38.84 -3.08
N HIS A 197 32.31 -38.99 -2.58
CA HIS A 197 33.52 -38.87 -3.38
C HIS A 197 34.54 -39.94 -2.97
N SER A 198 35.55 -40.17 -3.81
CA SER A 198 36.62 -41.14 -3.55
C SER A 198 37.92 -40.67 -4.19
N HIS A 199 39.05 -41.07 -3.61
CA HIS A 199 40.37 -40.82 -4.18
C HIS A 199 40.96 -42.13 -4.71
N LYS A 200 41.61 -42.07 -5.87
CA LYS A 200 42.34 -43.21 -6.45
C LYS A 200 43.83 -43.01 -6.26
N ALA A 201 44.48 -43.88 -5.49
CA ALA A 201 45.94 -43.97 -5.48
C ALA A 201 46.38 -45.01 -6.53
N LYS A 202 47.32 -44.66 -7.40
CA LYS A 202 47.96 -45.62 -8.30
C LYS A 202 49.19 -46.21 -7.61
N SER A 203 49.29 -47.53 -7.55
CA SER A 203 50.48 -48.25 -7.14
C SER A 203 51.13 -48.86 -8.38
N ASP A 204 52.34 -48.43 -8.73
CA ASP A 204 53.11 -49.03 -9.83
C ASP A 204 53.82 -50.28 -9.32
N GLY A 205 53.30 -51.45 -9.68
CA GLY A 205 53.87 -52.76 -9.33
C GLY A 205 55.14 -53.14 -10.10
N GLY A 206 55.96 -52.17 -10.53
CA GLY A 206 57.17 -52.39 -11.32
C GLY A 206 58.40 -51.82 -10.63
N SER A 207 59.18 -52.69 -9.98
CA SER A 207 60.48 -52.33 -9.44
C SER A 207 61.47 -52.09 -10.59
N THR A 208 61.85 -50.84 -10.78
CA THR A 208 63.17 -50.46 -11.29
C THR A 208 63.65 -49.28 -10.46
N ASP A 209 64.86 -49.36 -9.91
CA ASP A 209 65.48 -48.35 -9.06
C ASP A 209 65.52 -46.97 -9.73
N VAL A 210 64.47 -46.19 -9.49
CA VAL A 210 64.44 -44.75 -9.75
C VAL A 210 64.13 -44.08 -8.42
N ASN A 211 64.88 -43.04 -8.07
CA ASN A 211 64.62 -42.15 -6.93
C ASN A 211 63.23 -41.53 -7.07
N GLY A 212 62.20 -42.27 -6.66
CA GLY A 212 60.80 -41.91 -6.68
C GLY A 212 60.13 -42.44 -5.43
N THR A 213 59.37 -41.59 -4.76
CA THR A 213 58.61 -41.94 -3.55
C THR A 213 57.52 -42.96 -3.93
N SER A 214 57.74 -44.24 -3.62
CA SER A 214 56.73 -45.29 -3.71
C SER A 214 56.06 -45.50 -2.36
N PHE A 215 54.75 -45.70 -2.35
CA PHE A 215 54.03 -46.20 -1.16
C PHE A 215 54.41 -47.67 -0.97
N ARG A 216 55.47 -47.92 -0.20
CA ARG A 216 55.94 -49.27 0.09
C ARG A 216 55.22 -49.77 1.34
N GLU A 217 54.25 -50.65 1.17
CA GLU A 217 53.59 -51.32 2.30
C GLU A 217 54.57 -52.35 2.90
N GLU A 218 55.31 -51.95 3.93
CA GLU A 218 56.26 -52.80 4.65
C GLU A 218 55.68 -53.15 6.02
N SER A 219 54.56 -53.88 6.08
CA SER A 219 54.09 -54.65 7.25
C SER A 219 52.62 -55.10 7.08
N GLN A 220 52.28 -56.33 7.49
CA GLN A 220 50.90 -56.86 7.61
C GLN A 220 50.11 -56.22 8.76
N THR A 221 50.16 -54.90 8.91
CA THR A 221 49.37 -54.13 9.86
C THR A 221 48.57 -53.14 9.06
N THR A 222 47.25 -53.36 8.95
CA THR A 222 46.30 -52.48 8.27
C THR A 222 46.31 -51.09 8.93
N GLY A 223 47.15 -50.19 8.43
CA GLY A 223 47.23 -48.79 8.86
C GLY A 223 46.48 -47.91 7.89
N GLU A 224 45.61 -47.03 8.41
CA GLU A 224 44.95 -46.00 7.62
C GLU A 224 45.95 -44.90 7.25
N LEU A 225 46.02 -44.55 5.96
CA LEU A 225 46.79 -43.41 5.46
C LEU A 225 45.82 -42.26 5.21
N GLU A 226 45.90 -41.23 6.05
CA GLU A 226 45.09 -40.02 5.94
C GLU A 226 45.71 -39.03 4.94
N THR A 227 44.88 -38.42 4.11
CA THR A 227 45.31 -37.26 3.30
C THR A 227 45.35 -36.01 4.17
N GLU A 228 46.06 -34.98 3.71
CA GLU A 228 45.87 -33.65 4.29
C GLU A 228 44.42 -33.18 4.09
N LYS A 229 43.91 -32.41 5.06
CA LYS A 229 42.56 -31.85 4.98
C LYS A 229 42.55 -30.73 3.94
N THR A 230 41.51 -30.72 3.10
CA THR A 230 41.22 -29.60 2.20
C THR A 230 39.83 -29.05 2.49
N GLY A 231 39.65 -27.74 2.33
CA GLY A 231 38.44 -27.02 2.69
C GLY A 231 38.51 -26.40 4.09
N GLU A 232 38.03 -25.16 4.20
CA GLU A 232 38.09 -24.36 5.43
C GLU A 232 36.85 -24.53 6.33
N ASN A 233 35.82 -25.22 5.84
CA ASN A 233 34.51 -25.37 6.50
C ASN A 233 33.93 -24.02 7.00
N THR A 234 34.18 -22.94 6.26
CA THR A 234 33.73 -21.60 6.62
C THR A 234 32.32 -21.34 6.07
N PRO A 235 31.47 -20.61 6.79
CA PRO A 235 30.13 -20.30 6.31
C PRO A 235 30.17 -19.45 5.02
N HIS A 236 29.43 -19.87 3.99
CA HIS A 236 29.30 -19.14 2.73
C HIS A 236 28.02 -18.31 2.69
N GLU A 237 27.97 -17.28 1.83
CA GLU A 237 26.77 -16.49 1.57
C GLU A 237 25.65 -17.40 1.04
N ASN A 238 24.43 -17.24 1.59
CA ASN A 238 23.27 -18.05 1.22
C ASN A 238 22.12 -17.21 0.64
N ARG A 239 22.30 -15.88 0.54
CA ARG A 239 21.27 -14.99 -0.02
C ARG A 239 21.48 -14.78 -1.53
N PRO A 240 20.39 -14.73 -2.31
CA PRO A 240 20.46 -14.22 -3.68
C PRO A 240 20.84 -12.72 -3.68
N PRO A 241 21.20 -12.14 -4.83
CA PRO A 241 21.35 -10.70 -4.96
C PRO A 241 20.14 -9.94 -4.40
N TYR A 242 20.36 -8.92 -3.58
CA TYR A 242 19.30 -8.19 -2.89
C TYR A 242 19.51 -6.67 -2.94
N TYR A 243 18.40 -5.95 -2.84
CA TYR A 243 18.36 -4.50 -2.66
C TYR A 243 17.79 -4.17 -1.27
N VAL A 244 18.35 -3.18 -0.59
CA VAL A 244 17.91 -2.79 0.76
C VAL A 244 16.91 -1.64 0.65
N ALA A 245 15.68 -1.89 1.08
CA ALA A 245 14.61 -0.91 1.23
C ALA A 245 14.01 -0.99 2.64
N ILE A 246 13.38 0.09 3.10
CA ILE A 246 12.65 0.10 4.37
C ILE A 246 11.23 -0.42 4.12
N ARG A 247 10.77 -1.35 4.95
CA ARG A 247 9.36 -1.76 4.95
C ARG A 247 8.57 -0.93 5.94
N ILE A 248 7.44 -0.41 5.50
CA ILE A 248 6.43 0.23 6.33
C ILE A 248 5.17 -0.64 6.34
N GLN A 249 4.45 -0.63 7.45
CA GLN A 249 3.22 -1.37 7.64
C GLN A 249 2.09 -0.45 8.10
N PHE A 250 0.90 -0.64 7.53
CA PHE A 250 -0.28 0.11 7.95
C PHE A 250 -0.96 -0.56 9.15
N ILE A 251 -1.25 0.23 10.18
CA ILE A 251 -1.87 -0.23 11.43
C ILE A 251 -3.27 0.38 11.62
N GLY A 252 -3.59 1.45 10.88
CA GLY A 252 -4.84 2.20 11.05
C GLY A 252 -4.57 3.61 11.56
N LEU A 253 -5.56 4.51 11.37
CA LEU A 253 -5.57 5.87 11.92
C LEU A 253 -6.17 5.89 13.31
#